data_AF-A0A942QMC6-F1
#
_entry.id   AF-A0A942QMC6-F1
#
_cell.length_a   1.000
_cell.length_b   1.000
_cell.length_c   1.000
_cell.angle_alpha   90.00
_cell.angle_beta   90.00
_cell.angle_gamma   90.00
#
_symmetry.space_group_name_H-M   'P 1'
#
loop_
_entity.id
_entity.type
_entity.pdbx_description
1 polymer ?
#
loop_
_entity_poly.entity_id
_entity_poly.type
_entity_poly.pdbx_seq_one_letter_code
_entity_poly.pdbx_strand_id
1 'polypeptide(L)' 'MNKTELQKLWETRLSEFKASGKSVKEWCAVQDHVTPRQVWYWLSKFKDQNELSFAKSTQWLPVEINEQSALEHDNFLL' A
#
# COMPACT_ATOMS: atom_id res chain seq x y z
N MET A 1 -21.07 -3.03 -8.05
CA MET A 1 -20.21 -3.91 -7.22
C MET A 1 -19.73 -3.11 -6.03
N ASN A 2 -20.04 -3.55 -4.82
CA ASN A 2 -19.55 -2.95 -3.57
C ASN A 2 -18.08 -3.35 -3.33
N LYS A 3 -17.35 -2.61 -2.48
CA LYS A 3 -15.94 -2.86 -2.16
C LYS A 3 -15.70 -4.29 -1.66
N THR A 4 -16.59 -4.80 -0.82
CA THR A 4 -16.49 -6.17 -0.25
C THR A 4 -16.71 -7.24 -1.31
N GLU A 5 -17.66 -7.04 -2.22
CA GLU A 5 -17.93 -7.97 -3.32
C GLU A 5 -16.74 -8.03 -4.28
N LEU A 6 -16.17 -6.87 -4.58
CA LEU A 6 -14.98 -6.75 -5.42
C LEU A 6 -13.79 -7.48 -4.76
N GLN A 7 -13.59 -7.32 -3.46
CA GLN A 7 -12.53 -8.02 -2.74
C GLN A 7 -12.69 -9.54 -2.82
N LYS A 8 -13.89 -10.08 -2.52
CA LYS A 8 -14.15 -11.53 -2.62
C LYS A 8 -13.92 -12.07 -4.02
N LEU A 9 -14.35 -11.35 -5.06
CA LEU A 9 -14.10 -11.73 -6.45
C LEU A 9 -12.59 -11.86 -6.73
N TRP A 10 -11.80 -10.91 -6.23
CA TRP A 10 -10.35 -10.91 -6.42
C TRP A 10 -9.63 -11.95 -5.55
N GLU A 11 -10.15 -12.31 -4.37
CA GLU A 11 -9.65 -13.44 -3.58
C GLU A 11 -9.80 -14.76 -4.33
N THR A 12 -10.95 -15.01 -4.95
CA THR A 12 -11.18 -16.20 -5.78
C THR A 12 -10.22 -16.23 -6.97
N ARG A 13 -10.15 -15.13 -7.73
CA ARG A 13 -9.26 -15.03 -8.90
C ARG A 13 -7.78 -15.24 -8.55
N LEU A 14 -7.32 -14.68 -7.44
CA LEU A 14 -5.94 -14.87 -7.00
C LEU A 14 -5.68 -16.29 -6.49
N SER A 15 -6.69 -16.97 -5.94
CA SER A 15 -6.58 -18.38 -5.57
C SER A 15 -6.44 -19.27 -6.80
N GLU A 16 -7.23 -19.01 -7.84
CA GLU A 16 -7.10 -19.68 -9.15
C GLU A 16 -5.75 -19.40 -9.81
N PHE A 17 -5.29 -18.15 -9.78
CA PHE A 17 -3.97 -17.76 -10.26
C PHE A 17 -2.86 -18.54 -9.53
N LYS A 18 -2.88 -18.58 -8.20
CA LYS A 18 -1.90 -19.33 -7.39
C LYS A 18 -1.94 -20.82 -7.70
N ALA A 19 -3.12 -21.41 -7.83
CA ALA A 19 -3.29 -22.81 -8.18
C ALA A 19 -2.78 -23.12 -9.60
N SER A 20 -2.84 -22.15 -10.52
CA SER A 20 -2.37 -22.33 -11.89
C SER A 20 -0.85 -22.49 -12.03
N GLY A 21 -0.07 -21.97 -11.07
CA GLY A 21 1.40 -21.99 -11.13
C GLY A 21 2.02 -21.18 -12.29
N LYS A 22 1.21 -20.43 -13.04
CA LYS A 22 1.64 -19.63 -14.19
C LYS A 22 2.19 -18.28 -13.76
N SER A 23 2.93 -17.62 -14.65
CA SER A 23 3.23 -16.19 -14.48
C SER A 23 1.98 -15.34 -14.69
N VAL A 24 1.97 -14.12 -14.15
CA VAL A 24 0.84 -13.17 -14.30
C VAL A 24 0.50 -12.93 -15.78
N LYS A 25 1.52 -12.84 -16.65
CA LYS A 25 1.33 -12.58 -18.08
C LYS A 25 0.61 -13.74 -18.77
N GLU A 26 1.03 -14.97 -18.50
CA GLU A 26 0.44 -16.18 -19.07
C GLU A 26 -0.96 -16.44 -18.52
N TRP A 27 -1.19 -16.16 -17.24
CA TRP A 27 -2.50 -16.28 -16.65
C TRP A 27 -3.47 -15.24 -17.23
N CYS A 28 -3.08 -13.97 -17.32
CA CYS A 28 -3.88 -12.93 -17.95
C CYS A 28 -4.17 -13.19 -19.44
N ALA A 29 -3.31 -13.91 -20.16
CA ALA A 29 -3.54 -14.23 -21.57
C ALA A 29 -4.73 -15.19 -21.80
N VAL A 30 -5.11 -15.96 -20.77
CA VAL A 30 -6.23 -16.92 -20.81
C VAL A 30 -7.50 -16.36 -20.17
N GLN A 31 -7.38 -15.28 -19.40
CA GLN A 31 -8.48 -14.70 -18.64
C GLN A 31 -9.12 -13.53 -19.37
N ASP A 32 -10.43 -13.59 -19.57
CA ASP A 32 -11.18 -12.47 -20.13
C ASP A 32 -11.30 -11.32 -19.10
N HIS A 33 -10.98 -10.11 -19.54
CA HIS A 33 -11.11 -8.86 -18.77
C HIS A 33 -10.22 -8.75 -17.51
N VAL A 34 -9.11 -9.50 -17.44
CA VAL A 34 -8.13 -9.36 -16.35
C VAL A 34 -6.78 -8.91 -16.88
N THR A 35 -6.40 -7.69 -16.52
CA THR A 35 -5.09 -7.12 -16.93
C THR A 35 -3.99 -7.42 -15.91
N PRO A 36 -2.72 -7.54 -16.34
CA PRO A 36 -1.60 -7.74 -15.41
C PRO A 36 -1.51 -6.67 -14.32
N ARG A 37 -1.81 -5.40 -14.67
CA ARG A 37 -1.80 -4.28 -13.73
C ARG A 37 -2.78 -4.48 -12.58
N GLN A 38 -3.98 -5.00 -12.87
CA GLN A 38 -4.97 -5.27 -11.84
C GLN A 38 -4.51 -6.42 -10.93
N VAL A 39 -3.92 -7.48 -11.50
CA VAL A 39 -3.38 -8.59 -10.70
C VAL A 39 -2.31 -8.10 -9.73
N TRP A 40 -1.35 -7.31 -10.21
CA TRP A 40 -0.31 -6.72 -9.35
C TRP A 40 -0.88 -5.83 -8.26
N TYR A 41 -1.84 -4.96 -8.62
CA TYR A 41 -2.52 -4.11 -7.63
C TYR A 41 -3.15 -4.95 -6.51
N TRP A 42 -3.87 -6.01 -6.86
CA TRP A 42 -4.53 -6.85 -5.86
C TRP A 42 -3.55 -7.70 -5.06
N LEU A 43 -2.49 -8.24 -5.67
CA LEU A 43 -1.43 -8.93 -4.95
C LEU A 43 -0.79 -8.04 -3.88
N SER A 44 -0.44 -6.80 -4.23
CA SER A 44 0.09 -5.82 -3.26
C SER A 44 -0.95 -5.50 -2.19
N LYS A 45 -2.20 -5.23 -2.58
CA LYS A 45 -3.25 -4.88 -1.63
C LYS A 45 -3.52 -5.96 -0.58
N PHE A 46 -3.55 -7.24 -0.96
CA PHE A 46 -3.73 -8.33 0.00
C PHE A 46 -2.50 -8.59 0.86
N LYS A 47 -1.30 -8.29 0.33
CA LYS A 47 -0.07 -8.29 1.13
C LYS A 47 -0.14 -7.17 2.18
N ASP A 48 -0.46 -5.96 1.76
CA ASP A 48 -0.58 -4.79 2.63
C ASP A 48 -1.68 -4.99 3.67
N GLN A 49 -2.81 -5.64 3.35
CA GLN A 49 -3.84 -5.95 4.34
C GLN A 49 -3.37 -6.94 5.42
N ASN A 50 -2.57 -7.94 5.04
CA ASN A 50 -1.91 -8.81 6.01
C ASN A 50 -0.87 -8.05 6.84
N GLU A 51 -0.08 -7.18 6.21
CA GLU A 51 0.91 -6.37 6.92
C GLU A 51 0.28 -5.26 7.77
N LEU A 52 -0.90 -4.74 7.42
CA LEU A 52 -1.67 -3.78 8.22
C LEU A 52 -2.15 -4.38 9.55
N SER A 53 -2.37 -5.70 9.60
CA SER A 53 -2.60 -6.39 10.89
C SER A 53 -1.37 -6.36 11.81
N PHE A 54 -0.18 -6.16 11.23
CA PHE A 54 1.12 -6.02 11.90
C PHE A 54 1.71 -4.61 11.76
N ALA A 55 0.96 -3.64 11.23
CA ALA A 55 1.49 -2.33 10.91
C ALA A 55 1.95 -1.69 12.22
N LYS A 56 3.28 -1.68 12.38
CA LYS A 56 4.00 -0.93 13.38
C LYS A 56 3.39 0.45 13.36
N SER A 57 2.64 0.77 14.41
CA SER A 57 2.06 2.10 14.55
C SER A 57 3.20 3.09 14.40
N THR A 58 3.08 4.03 13.47
CA THR A 58 4.05 5.12 13.36
C THR A 58 3.98 5.90 14.68
N GLN A 59 4.90 5.59 15.59
CA GLN A 59 5.01 6.26 16.87
C GLN A 59 5.72 7.60 16.60
N TRP A 60 4.92 8.64 16.46
CA TRP A 60 5.44 10.01 16.42
C TRP A 60 6.04 10.33 17.79
N LEU A 61 7.35 10.54 17.82
CA LEU A 61 8.04 10.96 19.03
C LEU A 61 7.82 12.47 19.21
N PRO A 62 7.38 12.94 20.39
CA PRO A 62 7.24 14.38 20.65
C PRO A 62 8.62 15.04 20.60
N VAL A 63 8.69 16.20 19.94
CA VAL A 63 9.88 17.06 19.89
C VAL A 63 9.58 18.28 20.76
N GLU A 64 10.42 18.52 21.77
CA GLU A 64 10.36 19.74 22.56
C GLU A 64 11.08 20.86 21.82
N ILE A 65 10.36 21.92 21.47
CA ILE A 65 10.92 23.12 20.85
C ILE A 65 11.28 24.08 21.98
N ASN A 66 12.57 24.34 22.17
CA ASN A 66 13.02 25.36 23.10
C ASN A 66 13.14 26.71 22.35
N GLU A 67 12.35 27.71 22.77
CA GLU A 67 12.27 29.03 22.11
C GLU A 67 13.52 29.92 22.31
N GLN A 68 14.54 29.45 23.03
CA GLN A 68 15.71 30.28 23.37
C GLN A 68 16.65 30.63 22.19
N SER A 69 16.49 30.09 20.98
CA SER A 69 17.39 30.40 19.85
C SER A 69 16.86 31.45 18.87
N ALA A 70 15.66 32.02 19.09
CA ALA A 70 15.03 32.91 18.10
C ALA A 70 15.37 34.42 18.30
N LEU A 71 16.03 34.81 19.38
CA LEU A 71 16.20 36.23 19.73
C LEU A 71 17.59 36.83 19.43
N GLU A 72 18.53 36.09 18.85
CA GLU A 72 19.92 36.59 18.70
C GLU A 72 20.31 37.09 17.30
N HIS A 73 19.46 36.98 16.27
CA HIS A 73 19.87 37.31 14.88
C HIS A 73 19.25 38.57 14.24
N ASP A 74 18.40 39.33 14.95
CA ASP A 74 17.78 40.56 14.41
C ASP A 74 18.54 41.86 14.78
N ASN A 75 19.87 41.82 14.86
CA ASN A 75 20.69 43.03 15.05
C ASN A 75 21.93 43.01 14.16
N PHE A 76 21.75 43.08 12.85
CA PHE A 76 22.77 43.67 11.99
C PHE A 76 22.10 44.25 10.74
N LEU A 77 22.18 45.57 10.60
CA LEU A 77 22.47 46.34 9.39
C LEU A 77 22.10 47.81 9.66
N LEU A 78 23.08 48.53 10.22
CA LEU A 78 23.22 49.99 10.07
C LEU A 78 23.77 50.30 8.67
#